data_AF-X1HVF7-F1
#
_entry.id   AF-X1HVF7-F1
#
_cell.length_a   1.000
_cell.length_b   1.000
_cell.length_c   1.000
_cell.angle_alpha   90.00
_cell.angle_beta   90.00
_cell.angle_gamma   90.00
#
_symmetry.space_group_name_H-M   'P 1'
#
loop_
_entity.id
_entity.type
_entity.pdbx_description
1 polymer ?
#
loop_
_entity_poly.entity_id
_entity_poly.type
_entity_poly.pdbx_seq_one_letter_code
_entity_poly.pdbx_strand_id
1 'polypeptide(L)'
;GYLQAVSWKNVHIKDGFWGARLQVNREVTLDYQYERMEKTGRIDNFRRASAKKKGKFTGSFFNDSDVYKWLEAASYSLGTHPDKKLGHKVDRLIEEISGAQENDGYLNTYFILEKEKRFTNLVHPKFVAAILTGIFVIVENLITHTKGVHITNTAMRTSDPGTISAEASPVF
;
A
#
# COMPACT_ATOMS: atom_id res chain seq x y z
N GLY A 1 18.52 -31.78 -7.40
CA GLY A 1 18.18 -30.98 -6.21
C GLY A 1 17.48 -29.73 -6.66
N TYR A 2 16.39 -29.35 -6.00
CA TYR A 2 15.66 -28.13 -6.35
C TYR A 2 16.40 -26.90 -5.82
N LEU A 3 16.45 -25.84 -6.62
CA LEU A 3 17.00 -24.55 -6.20
C LEU A 3 16.04 -23.92 -5.19
N GLN A 4 16.59 -23.32 -4.13
CA GLN A 4 15.84 -22.53 -3.15
C GLN A 4 16.30 -21.08 -3.18
N ALA A 5 15.36 -20.15 -3.05
CA ALA A 5 15.68 -18.74 -2.93
C ALA A 5 16.39 -18.46 -1.61
N VAL A 6 17.45 -17.66 -1.67
CA VAL A 6 18.09 -17.13 -0.46
C VAL A 6 17.27 -15.96 0.05
N SER A 7 16.85 -16.00 1.31
CA SER A 7 16.14 -14.89 1.94
C SER A 7 16.95 -13.61 1.86
N TRP A 8 16.34 -12.51 1.44
CA TRP A 8 16.98 -11.20 1.38
C TRP A 8 17.46 -10.72 2.76
N LYS A 9 16.85 -11.20 3.86
CA LYS A 9 17.30 -10.93 5.24
C LYS A 9 18.72 -11.43 5.52
N ASN A 10 19.16 -12.44 4.77
CA ASN A 10 20.49 -13.04 4.87
C ASN A 10 21.50 -12.43 3.89
N VAL A 11 21.10 -11.41 3.13
CA VAL A 11 21.94 -10.76 2.12
C VAL A 11 22.25 -9.34 2.56
N HIS A 12 23.53 -9.06 2.82
CA HIS A 12 23.99 -7.75 3.23
C HIS A 12 24.84 -7.11 2.13
N ILE A 13 24.25 -6.15 1.41
CA ILE A 13 24.94 -5.34 0.40
C ILE A 13 25.38 -4.04 1.08
N LYS A 14 26.68 -3.90 1.35
CA LYS A 14 27.23 -2.77 2.11
C LYS A 14 27.73 -1.65 1.21
N ASP A 15 28.35 -1.99 0.09
CA ASP A 15 29.15 -1.08 -0.73
C ASP A 15 29.07 -1.41 -2.24
N GLY A 16 29.83 -0.66 -3.03
CA GLY A 16 29.88 -0.80 -4.49
C GLY A 16 28.61 -0.31 -5.20
N PHE A 17 28.38 -0.84 -6.40
CA PHE A 17 27.34 -0.36 -7.31
C PHE A 17 25.92 -0.44 -6.75
N TRP A 18 25.59 -1.52 -6.02
CA TRP A 18 24.27 -1.72 -5.43
C TRP A 18 24.14 -1.06 -4.06
N GLY A 19 25.21 -1.04 -3.26
CA GLY A 19 25.22 -0.31 -1.98
C GLY A 19 24.90 1.17 -2.17
N ALA A 20 25.54 1.84 -3.15
CA ALA A 20 25.27 3.24 -3.45
C ALA A 20 23.80 3.50 -3.86
N ARG A 21 23.18 2.59 -4.63
CA ARG A 21 21.77 2.72 -5.02
C ARG A 21 20.81 2.51 -3.86
N LEU A 22 21.07 1.52 -3.00
CA LEU A 22 20.28 1.29 -1.80
C LEU A 22 20.36 2.48 -0.84
N GLN A 23 21.55 3.07 -0.71
CA GLN A 23 21.75 4.28 0.07
C GLN A 23 20.94 5.46 -0.48
N VAL A 24 21.06 5.78 -1.77
CA VAL A 24 20.28 6.86 -2.39
C VAL A 24 18.78 6.60 -2.26
N ASN A 25 18.34 5.35 -2.42
CA ASN A 25 16.94 4.99 -2.26
C ASN A 25 16.42 5.33 -0.85
N ARG A 26 17.16 4.91 0.19
CA ARG A 26 16.84 5.15 1.60
C ARG A 26 16.89 6.64 1.96
N GLU A 27 17.95 7.32 1.57
CA GLU A 27 18.28 8.67 2.06
C GLU A 27 17.60 9.79 1.27
N VAL A 28 17.22 9.53 0.02
CA VAL A 28 16.67 10.56 -0.88
C VAL A 28 15.35 10.13 -1.50
N THR A 29 15.34 8.99 -2.21
CA THR A 29 14.21 8.62 -3.07
C THR A 29 12.93 8.38 -2.28
N LEU A 30 12.99 7.63 -1.16
CA LEU A 30 11.81 7.34 -0.36
C LEU A 30 11.16 8.60 0.20
N ASP A 31 11.97 9.54 0.71
CA ASP A 31 11.43 10.79 1.24
C ASP A 31 10.79 11.65 0.15
N TYR A 32 11.52 11.84 -0.95
CA TYR A 32 11.03 12.57 -2.11
C TYR A 32 9.72 12.00 -2.66
N GLN A 33 9.61 10.68 -2.78
CA GLN A 33 8.39 10.01 -3.24
C GLN A 33 7.23 10.25 -2.28
N TYR A 34 7.44 10.12 -0.97
CA TYR A 34 6.40 10.40 0.04
C TYR A 34 5.87 11.83 -0.08
N GLU A 35 6.78 12.81 -0.15
CA GLU A 35 6.40 14.22 -0.32
C GLU A 35 5.63 14.45 -1.62
N ARG A 36 6.02 13.80 -2.72
CA ARG A 36 5.31 13.91 -3.99
C ARG A 36 3.91 13.33 -3.90
N MET A 37 3.72 12.21 -3.21
CA MET A 37 2.40 11.62 -2.99
C MET A 37 1.50 12.48 -2.11
N GLU A 38 2.06 13.16 -1.10
CA GLU A 38 1.36 14.20 -0.33
C GLU A 38 0.96 15.37 -1.25
N LYS A 39 1.94 16.00 -1.91
CA LYS A 39 1.74 17.22 -2.74
C LYS A 39 0.78 17.00 -3.91
N THR A 40 0.75 15.80 -4.48
CA THR A 40 -0.10 15.46 -5.62
C THR A 40 -1.45 14.85 -5.23
N GLY A 41 -1.73 14.73 -3.93
CA GLY A 41 -3.03 14.32 -3.42
C GLY A 41 -3.31 12.82 -3.47
N ARG A 42 -2.29 11.97 -3.68
CA ARG A 42 -2.45 10.50 -3.66
C ARG A 42 -2.82 10.02 -2.25
N ILE A 43 -2.12 10.51 -1.23
CA ILE A 43 -2.44 10.21 0.17
C ILE A 43 -3.75 10.90 0.59
N ASP A 44 -4.03 12.10 0.07
CA ASP A 44 -5.30 12.79 0.32
C ASP A 44 -6.52 12.01 -0.18
N ASN A 45 -6.40 11.16 -1.20
CA ASN A 45 -7.51 10.32 -1.63
C ASN A 45 -7.96 9.34 -0.52
N PHE A 46 -7.03 8.80 0.27
CA PHE A 46 -7.35 7.98 1.45
C PHE A 46 -8.02 8.83 2.56
N ARG A 47 -7.54 10.05 2.77
CA ARG A 47 -8.17 11.01 3.72
C ARG A 47 -9.58 11.39 3.29
N ARG A 48 -9.84 11.49 1.99
CA ARG A 48 -11.18 11.76 1.44
C ARG A 48 -12.09 10.54 1.59
N ALA A 49 -11.61 9.36 1.24
CA ALA A 49 -12.34 8.10 1.39
C ALA A 49 -12.73 7.82 2.85
N SER A 50 -11.88 8.20 3.80
CA SER A 50 -12.14 8.12 5.26
C SER A 50 -12.89 9.33 5.84
N ALA A 51 -13.35 10.25 5.00
CA ALA A 51 -14.02 11.50 5.39
C ALA A 51 -13.20 12.47 6.29
N LYS A 52 -11.90 12.21 6.53
CA LYS A 52 -10.98 13.12 7.22
C LYS A 52 -10.69 14.41 6.42
N LYS A 53 -10.91 14.38 5.10
CA LYS A 53 -10.74 15.53 4.19
C LYS A 53 -11.92 15.62 3.23
N LYS A 54 -12.44 16.83 3.00
CA LYS A 54 -13.49 17.07 1.99
C LYS A 54 -12.90 17.17 0.58
N GLY A 55 -13.71 16.85 -0.43
CA GLY A 55 -13.38 17.01 -1.85
C GLY A 55 -13.59 15.75 -2.67
N LYS A 56 -13.39 15.87 -3.99
CA LYS A 56 -13.47 14.75 -4.94
C LYS A 56 -12.13 14.02 -5.06
N PHE A 57 -12.16 12.81 -5.61
CA PHE A 57 -10.94 12.07 -5.98
C PHE A 57 -10.05 12.90 -6.93
N THR A 58 -8.73 12.76 -6.81
CA THR A 58 -7.76 13.45 -7.68
C THR A 58 -6.74 12.49 -8.29
N GLY A 59 -6.45 12.72 -9.58
CA GLY A 59 -5.43 12.01 -10.35
C GLY A 59 -5.96 10.77 -11.07
N SER A 60 -5.10 9.79 -11.31
CA SER A 60 -5.44 8.56 -12.03
C SER A 60 -6.11 7.55 -11.12
N PHE A 61 -7.07 6.77 -11.62
CA PHE A 61 -7.81 5.77 -10.84
C PHE A 61 -6.94 4.69 -10.17
N PHE A 62 -5.68 4.51 -10.62
CA PHE A 62 -4.71 3.56 -10.07
C PHE A 62 -3.69 4.22 -9.11
N ASN A 63 -3.88 5.49 -8.74
CA ASN A 63 -2.96 6.24 -7.88
C ASN A 63 -2.71 5.59 -6.51
N ASP A 64 -3.66 4.80 -6.00
CA ASP A 64 -3.48 4.03 -4.76
C ASP A 64 -2.28 3.08 -4.86
N SER A 65 -1.98 2.56 -6.06
CA SER A 65 -0.84 1.65 -6.27
C SER A 65 0.53 2.30 -6.03
N ASP A 66 0.66 3.62 -6.24
CA ASP A 66 1.91 4.34 -5.93
C ASP A 66 2.16 4.34 -4.42
N VAL A 67 1.09 4.55 -3.64
CA VAL A 67 1.12 4.56 -2.17
C VAL A 67 1.50 3.19 -1.62
N TYR A 68 0.88 2.16 -2.18
CA TYR A 68 1.12 0.77 -1.87
C TYR A 68 2.59 0.35 -2.16
N LYS A 69 3.11 0.65 -3.35
CA LYS A 69 4.51 0.35 -3.71
C LYS A 69 5.52 1.09 -2.85
N TRP A 70 5.20 2.34 -2.46
CA TRP A 70 6.06 3.08 -1.55
C TRP A 70 6.12 2.43 -0.17
N LEU A 71 4.97 1.98 0.36
CA LEU A 71 4.90 1.29 1.65
C LEU A 71 5.74 0.00 1.64
N GLU A 72 5.71 -0.75 0.54
CA GLU A 72 6.54 -1.93 0.31
C GLU A 72 8.04 -1.60 0.37
N ALA A 73 8.48 -0.63 -0.44
CA ALA A 73 9.87 -0.21 -0.53
C ALA A 73 10.39 0.34 0.81
N ALA A 74 9.57 1.13 1.51
CA ALA A 74 9.88 1.65 2.83
C ALA A 74 10.05 0.52 3.86
N SER A 75 9.17 -0.49 3.81
CA SER A 75 9.26 -1.66 4.71
C SER A 75 10.55 -2.44 4.50
N TYR A 76 10.96 -2.69 3.24
CA TYR A 76 12.24 -3.33 2.95
C TYR A 76 13.44 -2.51 3.45
N SER A 77 13.38 -1.19 3.28
CA SER A 77 14.41 -0.31 3.81
C SER A 77 14.50 -0.41 5.33
N LEU A 78 13.37 -0.37 6.05
CA LEU A 78 13.34 -0.50 7.52
C LEU A 78 13.84 -1.86 8.01
N GLY A 79 13.53 -2.93 7.28
CA GLY A 79 13.99 -4.29 7.59
C GLY A 79 15.50 -4.48 7.50
N THR A 80 16.18 -3.69 6.66
CA THR A 80 17.65 -3.72 6.54
C THR A 80 18.34 -2.60 7.32
N HIS A 81 17.69 -1.46 7.47
CA HIS A 81 18.22 -0.23 8.06
C HIS A 81 17.11 0.49 8.85
N PRO A 82 16.99 0.22 10.16
CA PRO A 82 15.98 0.87 11.00
C PRO A 82 16.13 2.40 11.00
N ASP A 83 15.05 3.11 10.70
CA ASP A 83 14.98 4.57 10.69
C ASP A 83 13.65 5.03 11.31
N LYS A 84 13.74 5.77 12.42
CA LYS A 84 12.55 6.25 13.16
C LYS A 84 11.70 7.21 12.33
N LYS A 85 12.30 8.09 11.53
CA LYS A 85 11.57 9.07 10.73
C LYS A 85 10.79 8.38 9.61
N LEU A 86 11.42 7.42 8.93
CA LEU A 86 10.75 6.60 7.93
C LEU A 86 9.65 5.74 8.56
N GLY A 87 9.92 5.14 9.72
CA GLY A 87 8.93 4.38 10.49
C GLY A 87 7.67 5.18 10.81
N HIS A 88 7.81 6.43 11.26
CA HIS A 88 6.66 7.30 11.51
C HIS A 88 5.83 7.63 10.25
N LYS A 89 6.48 7.77 9.08
CA LYS A 89 5.78 7.98 7.80
C LYS A 89 5.01 6.73 7.39
N VAL A 90 5.62 5.56 7.56
CA VAL A 90 4.98 4.26 7.32
C VAL A 90 3.75 4.08 8.22
N ASP A 91 3.90 4.31 9.53
CA ASP A 91 2.81 4.22 10.49
C ASP A 91 1.63 5.14 10.13
N ARG A 92 1.93 6.40 9.81
CA ARG A 92 0.90 7.37 9.39
C ARG A 92 0.20 6.90 8.13
N LEU A 93 0.95 6.37 7.16
CA LEU A 93 0.37 5.93 5.90
C LEU A 93 -0.56 4.72 6.10
N ILE A 94 -0.18 3.78 6.96
CA ILE A 94 -1.03 2.65 7.36
C ILE A 94 -2.34 3.16 7.97
N GLU A 95 -2.29 4.15 8.86
CA GLU A 95 -3.51 4.73 9.46
C GLU A 95 -4.44 5.38 8.43
N GLU A 96 -3.90 6.03 7.40
CA GLU A 96 -4.72 6.59 6.31
C GLU A 96 -5.33 5.49 5.45
N ILE A 97 -4.56 4.45 5.11
CA ILE A 97 -5.03 3.32 4.31
C ILE A 97 -6.13 2.56 5.06
N SER A 98 -5.87 2.14 6.30
CA SER A 98 -6.84 1.40 7.11
C SER A 98 -8.10 2.22 7.40
N GLY A 99 -7.96 3.53 7.60
CA GLY A 99 -9.11 4.42 7.80
C GLY A 99 -10.00 4.57 6.57
N ALA A 100 -9.48 4.33 5.37
CA ALA A 100 -10.24 4.43 4.12
C ALA A 100 -10.97 3.13 3.74
N GLN A 101 -10.74 2.02 4.43
CA GLN A 101 -11.39 0.74 4.14
C GLN A 101 -12.87 0.79 4.56
N GLU A 102 -13.78 0.38 3.65
CA GLU A 102 -15.21 0.30 3.96
C GLU A 102 -15.53 -0.90 4.89
N ASN A 103 -16.74 -0.92 5.47
CA ASN A 103 -17.16 -1.94 6.43
C ASN A 103 -17.22 -3.35 5.84
N ASP A 104 -17.44 -3.46 4.53
CA ASP A 104 -17.39 -4.72 3.78
C ASP A 104 -15.94 -5.16 3.48
N GLY A 105 -14.92 -4.38 3.84
CA GLY A 105 -13.52 -4.65 3.55
C GLY A 105 -13.01 -4.04 2.25
N TYR A 106 -13.88 -3.41 1.44
CA TYR A 106 -13.49 -2.84 0.16
C TYR A 106 -12.53 -1.66 0.34
N LEU A 107 -11.49 -1.62 -0.49
CA LEU A 107 -10.47 -0.57 -0.44
C LEU A 107 -9.99 -0.22 -1.85
N ASN A 108 -10.57 0.84 -2.40
CA ASN A 108 -10.06 1.54 -3.57
C ASN A 108 -10.62 2.96 -3.55
N THR A 109 -9.77 3.95 -3.32
CA THR A 109 -10.22 5.32 -3.04
C THR A 109 -10.95 5.94 -4.23
N TYR A 110 -10.63 5.55 -5.47
CA TYR A 110 -11.36 6.00 -6.65
C TYR A 110 -12.80 5.52 -6.62
N PHE A 111 -13.03 4.21 -6.47
CA PHE A 111 -14.38 3.65 -6.48
C PHE A 111 -15.18 3.95 -5.21
N ILE A 112 -14.53 4.19 -4.07
CA ILE A 112 -15.20 4.65 -2.85
C ILE A 112 -15.75 6.08 -3.04
N LEU A 113 -14.98 6.95 -3.69
CA LEU A 113 -15.37 8.35 -3.93
C LEU A 113 -16.24 8.52 -5.19
N GLU A 114 -16.19 7.57 -6.12
CA GLU A 114 -16.95 7.54 -7.37
C GLU A 114 -17.83 6.26 -7.41
N LYS A 115 -18.70 6.11 -6.40
CA LYS A 115 -19.46 4.87 -6.10
C LYS A 115 -20.18 4.27 -7.30
N GLU A 116 -20.72 5.11 -8.20
CA GLU A 116 -21.44 4.66 -9.40
C GLU A 116 -20.58 3.87 -10.40
N LYS A 117 -19.25 3.89 -10.25
CA LYS A 117 -18.31 3.16 -11.12
C LYS A 117 -17.82 1.86 -10.51
N ARG A 118 -18.21 1.53 -9.27
CA ARG A 118 -17.78 0.30 -8.59
C ARG A 118 -18.21 -0.91 -9.43
N PHE A 119 -17.27 -1.80 -9.72
CA PHE A 119 -17.47 -3.05 -10.49
C PHE A 119 -17.95 -2.94 -11.94
N THR A 120 -18.05 -1.75 -12.53
CA THR A 120 -18.43 -1.60 -13.95
C THR A 120 -17.30 -1.95 -14.93
N ASN A 121 -16.04 -1.98 -14.46
CA ASN A 121 -14.88 -2.48 -15.21
C ASN A 121 -13.87 -3.16 -14.26
N LEU A 122 -13.80 -4.50 -14.32
CA LEU A 122 -13.10 -5.34 -13.34
C LEU A 122 -11.59 -5.53 -13.59
N VAL A 123 -11.06 -5.10 -14.73
CA VAL A 123 -9.64 -5.35 -15.08
C VAL A 123 -8.70 -4.64 -14.10
N HIS A 124 -9.01 -3.39 -13.76
CA HIS A 124 -8.15 -2.57 -12.91
C HIS A 124 -8.33 -2.78 -11.40
N PRO A 125 -9.56 -2.95 -10.86
CA PRO A 125 -9.76 -3.32 -9.45
C PRO A 125 -8.99 -4.59 -9.05
N LYS A 126 -8.97 -5.62 -9.91
CA LYS A 126 -8.23 -6.86 -9.64
C LYS A 126 -6.71 -6.64 -9.59
N PHE A 127 -6.17 -5.78 -10.46
CA PHE A 127 -4.74 -5.45 -10.46
C PHE A 127 -4.32 -4.68 -9.20
N VAL A 128 -5.14 -3.73 -8.75
CA VAL A 128 -4.86 -2.96 -7.52
C VAL A 128 -4.99 -3.86 -6.27
N ALA A 129 -6.00 -4.73 -6.23
CA ALA A 129 -6.15 -5.70 -5.15
C ALA A 129 -4.94 -6.66 -5.07
N ALA A 130 -4.45 -7.17 -6.21
CA ALA A 130 -3.27 -8.04 -6.24
C ALA A 130 -2.01 -7.34 -5.69
N ILE A 131 -1.83 -6.04 -5.96
CA ILE A 131 -0.73 -5.25 -5.38
C ILE A 131 -0.89 -5.14 -3.86
N LEU A 132 -2.10 -4.86 -3.37
CA LEU A 132 -2.38 -4.78 -1.93
C LEU A 132 -2.07 -6.11 -1.21
N THR A 133 -2.44 -7.25 -1.82
CA THR A 133 -2.17 -8.58 -1.27
C THR A 133 -0.67 -8.95 -1.33
N GLY A 134 0.08 -8.47 -2.33
CA GLY A 134 1.54 -8.67 -2.37
C GLY A 134 2.26 -7.94 -1.21
N ILE A 135 1.79 -6.75 -0.87
CA ILE A 135 2.34 -5.92 0.21
C ILE A 135 2.05 -6.51 1.59
N PHE A 136 0.92 -7.23 1.72
CA PHE A 136 0.52 -7.95 2.93
C PHE A 136 1.64 -8.87 3.46
N VAL A 137 2.25 -9.69 2.60
CA VAL A 137 3.32 -10.63 3.02
C VAL A 137 4.58 -9.90 3.48
N ILE A 138 4.82 -8.73 2.89
CA ILE A 138 6.05 -7.96 3.07
C ILE A 138 5.97 -7.20 4.38
N VAL A 139 4.88 -6.48 4.65
CA VAL A 139 4.73 -5.67 5.86
C VAL A 139 4.63 -6.54 7.13
N GLU A 140 3.89 -7.65 7.07
CA GLU A 140 3.76 -8.59 8.20
C GLU A 140 5.12 -9.18 8.62
N ASN A 141 5.97 -9.53 7.65
CA ASN A 141 7.29 -10.10 7.91
C ASN A 141 8.36 -9.06 8.28
N LEU A 142 8.05 -7.76 8.21
CA LEU A 142 9.02 -6.67 8.32
C LEU A 142 8.76 -5.71 9.47
N ILE A 143 7.50 -5.47 9.82
CA ILE A 143 7.12 -4.48 10.83
C ILE A 143 6.52 -5.22 12.02
N THR A 144 7.36 -5.55 13.00
CA THR A 144 6.98 -6.22 14.26
C THR A 144 6.32 -5.28 15.27
N HIS A 145 5.50 -4.34 14.79
CA HIS A 145 4.73 -3.42 15.62
C HIS A 145 3.24 -3.67 15.45
N THR A 146 2.43 -3.30 16.44
CA THR A 146 0.97 -3.46 16.46
C THR A 146 0.28 -2.94 15.18
N LYS A 147 0.86 -1.93 14.53
CA LYS A 147 0.37 -1.38 13.25
C LYS A 147 0.62 -2.26 12.03
N GLY A 148 1.62 -3.15 12.08
CA GLY A 148 1.80 -4.22 11.10
C GLY A 148 0.59 -5.16 11.06
N VAL A 149 0.04 -5.51 12.23
CA VAL A 149 -1.18 -6.33 12.32
C VAL A 149 -2.41 -5.60 11.74
N HIS A 150 -2.50 -4.28 11.93
CA HIS A 150 -3.61 -3.49 11.37
C HIS A 150 -3.63 -3.50 9.85
N ILE A 151 -2.50 -3.26 9.18
CA ILE A 151 -2.45 -3.30 7.72
C ILE A 151 -2.66 -4.72 7.17
N THR A 152 -2.18 -5.75 7.87
CA THR A 152 -2.45 -7.17 7.54
C THR A 152 -3.95 -7.46 7.60
N ASN A 153 -4.64 -7.06 8.67
CA ASN A 153 -6.09 -7.22 8.80
C ASN A 153 -6.86 -6.44 7.72
N THR A 154 -6.42 -5.22 7.39
CA THR A 154 -6.97 -4.45 6.28
C THR A 154 -6.84 -5.24 4.97
N ALA A 155 -5.65 -5.73 4.63
CA ALA A 155 -5.43 -6.47 3.38
C ALA A 155 -6.26 -7.77 3.30
N MET A 156 -6.31 -8.56 4.39
CA MET A 156 -7.09 -9.80 4.44
C MET A 156 -8.57 -9.54 4.14
N ARG A 157 -9.15 -8.49 4.75
CA ARG A 157 -10.55 -8.10 4.51
C ARG A 157 -10.79 -7.65 3.06
N THR A 158 -9.83 -6.99 2.43
CA THR A 158 -9.96 -6.61 1.00
C THR A 158 -9.87 -7.82 0.07
N SER A 159 -9.09 -8.84 0.43
CA SER A 159 -8.94 -10.07 -0.36
C SER A 159 -10.03 -11.12 -0.12
N ASP A 160 -10.90 -10.91 0.87
CA ASP A 160 -12.01 -11.82 1.19
C ASP A 160 -12.93 -11.97 -0.05
N PRO A 161 -13.22 -13.19 -0.51
CA PRO A 161 -14.17 -13.42 -1.59
C PRO A 161 -15.52 -12.72 -1.38
N GLY A 162 -15.99 -12.60 -0.13
CA GLY A 162 -17.20 -11.85 0.22
C GLY A 162 -17.12 -10.39 -0.22
N THR A 163 -15.99 -9.73 0.04
CA THR A 163 -15.72 -8.33 -0.36
C THR A 163 -15.66 -8.13 -1.86
N ILE A 164 -15.09 -9.11 -2.57
CA ILE A 164 -14.94 -9.08 -4.03
C ILE A 164 -16.27 -9.42 -4.74
N SER A 165 -17.19 -10.11 -4.06
CA SER A 165 -18.47 -10.59 -4.62
C SER A 165 -19.71 -9.82 -4.16
N ALA A 166 -19.64 -9.00 -3.09
CA ALA A 166 -20.80 -8.45 -2.39
C ALA A 166 -21.77 -7.55 -3.21
N GLU A 167 -21.42 -7.10 -4.42
CA GLU A 167 -22.35 -6.30 -5.25
C GLU A 167 -22.32 -6.69 -6.73
N ALA A 168 -22.03 -7.95 -7.05
CA ALA A 168 -22.52 -8.50 -8.31
C ALA A 168 -24.05 -8.68 -8.19
N SER A 169 -24.81 -7.58 -8.28
CA SER A 169 -26.24 -7.70 -8.56
C SER A 169 -26.40 -8.54 -9.83
N PRO A 170 -27.28 -9.56 -9.84
CA PRO A 170 -27.54 -10.32 -11.04
C PRO A 170 -28.27 -9.37 -12.01
N VAL A 171 -27.51 -8.72 -12.89
CA VAL A 171 -28.09 -8.13 -14.09
C VAL A 171 -28.18 -9.26 -15.12
N PHE A 172 -29.17 -10.11 -14.93
CA PHE A 172 -29.79 -10.94 -15.96
C PHE A 172 -31.30 -10.91 -15.74
#